data_AF-A0A1H0VYB3-F1
#
_entry.id   AF-A0A1H0VYB3-F1
#
_cell.length_a   1.000
_cell.length_b   1.000
_cell.length_c   1.000
_cell.angle_alpha   90.00
_cell.angle_beta   90.00
_cell.angle_gamma   90.00
#
_symmetry.space_group_name_H-M   'P 1'
#
loop_
_entity.id
_entity.type
_entity.pdbx_description
1 polymer ?
#
loop_
_entity_poly.entity_id
_entity_poly.type
_entity_poly.pdbx_seq_one_letter_code
_entity_poly.pdbx_strand_id
1 'polypeptide(L)'
;MSTQTQPSRSVSAGPDTRQCREWLQAAGLRFSMPRLKVVEALYSANDEQGISARELHRQLSEAGEPLSLVSVRQVLRRMEENGLVQATGRSRYRLSAPD
;
A
#
# COMPACT_ATOMS: atom_id res chain seq x y z
N MET A 1 -4.07 -41.57 7.97
CA MET A 1 -2.93 -40.69 8.31
C MET A 1 -3.09 -39.42 7.47
N SER A 2 -3.56 -38.34 8.08
CA SER A 2 -3.84 -37.09 7.37
C SER A 2 -2.54 -36.33 7.15
N THR A 3 -2.05 -36.26 5.92
CA THR A 3 -0.91 -35.43 5.57
C THR A 3 -1.36 -33.97 5.47
N GLN A 4 -1.20 -33.25 6.58
CA GLN A 4 -1.25 -31.80 6.60
C GLN A 4 0.01 -31.26 5.92
N THR A 5 -0.09 -30.95 4.63
CA THR A 5 0.88 -30.12 3.92
C THR A 5 0.72 -28.69 4.42
N GLN A 6 1.59 -28.29 5.35
CA GLN A 6 1.76 -26.89 5.73
C GLN A 6 2.31 -26.10 4.52
N PRO A 7 1.73 -24.95 4.15
CA PRO A 7 2.36 -24.09 3.16
C PRO A 7 3.60 -23.44 3.78
N SER A 8 4.71 -23.64 3.08
CA SER A 8 6.02 -23.04 3.32
C SER A 8 5.87 -21.52 3.50
N ARG A 9 6.11 -21.05 4.73
CA ARG A 9 6.19 -19.63 5.06
C ARG A 9 7.48 -19.06 4.48
N SER A 10 7.42 -18.62 3.23
CA SER A 10 8.50 -17.93 2.55
C SER A 10 8.70 -16.53 3.14
N VAL A 11 9.79 -16.40 3.89
CA VAL A 11 10.71 -15.26 4.03
C VAL A 11 10.14 -13.84 3.79
N SER A 12 10.13 -13.03 4.85
CA SER A 12 9.89 -11.59 4.87
C SER A 12 10.71 -10.81 3.83
N ALA A 13 10.04 -10.15 2.88
CA ALA A 13 10.59 -9.05 2.08
C ALA A 13 9.45 -8.28 1.37
N GLY A 14 9.00 -7.18 1.98
CA GLY A 14 7.90 -6.36 1.45
C GLY A 14 6.53 -7.04 1.50
N PRO A 15 5.43 -6.30 1.29
CA PRO A 15 4.14 -6.94 1.11
C PRO A 15 4.22 -7.74 -0.21
N ASP A 16 3.83 -9.00 -0.16
CA ASP A 16 3.68 -9.82 -1.36
C ASP A 16 2.84 -9.03 -2.36
N THR A 17 3.35 -8.82 -3.58
CA THR A 17 2.60 -8.08 -4.62
C THR A 17 1.20 -8.69 -4.86
N ARG A 18 1.02 -9.97 -4.52
CA ARG A 18 -0.27 -10.67 -4.46
C ARG A 18 -1.22 -10.07 -3.42
N GLN A 19 -0.74 -9.84 -2.20
CA GLN A 19 -1.51 -9.24 -1.12
C GLN A 19 -1.91 -7.79 -1.44
N CYS A 20 -0.99 -6.98 -1.99
CA CYS A 20 -1.35 -5.63 -2.46
C CYS A 20 -2.45 -5.66 -3.54
N ARG A 21 -2.42 -6.66 -4.44
CA ARG A 21 -3.47 -6.85 -5.44
C ARG A 21 -4.81 -7.22 -4.83
N GLU A 22 -4.81 -8.07 -3.82
CA GLU A 22 -6.03 -8.48 -3.11
C GLU A 22 -6.65 -7.29 -2.38
N TRP A 23 -5.86 -6.46 -1.69
CA TRP A 23 -6.37 -5.26 -1.04
C TRP A 23 -6.96 -4.24 -2.02
N LEU A 24 -6.32 -4.04 -3.19
CA LEU A 24 -6.87 -3.19 -4.24
C LEU A 24 -8.21 -3.73 -4.76
N GLN A 25 -8.31 -5.04 -4.98
CA GLN A 25 -9.56 -5.67 -5.43
C GLN A 25 -10.65 -5.61 -4.35
N ALA A 26 -10.32 -5.87 -3.10
CA ALA A 26 -11.24 -5.79 -1.97
C ALA A 26 -11.80 -4.38 -1.77
N ALA A 27 -10.98 -3.36 -2.04
CA ALA A 27 -11.40 -1.96 -2.03
C ALA A 27 -12.14 -1.52 -3.33
N GLY A 28 -12.37 -2.41 -4.30
CA GLY A 28 -13.02 -2.04 -5.57
C GLY A 28 -12.17 -1.17 -6.51
N LEU A 29 -10.86 -1.06 -6.23
CA LEU A 29 -9.93 -0.28 -7.04
C LEU A 29 -9.38 -1.12 -8.20
N ARG A 30 -9.53 -0.61 -9.42
CA ARG A 30 -8.83 -1.18 -10.59
C ARG A 30 -7.32 -1.32 -10.33
N PHE A 31 -6.77 -2.47 -10.72
CA PHE A 31 -5.34 -2.73 -10.65
C PHE A 31 -4.54 -1.77 -11.56
N SER A 32 -3.49 -1.15 -11.01
CA SER A 32 -2.51 -0.37 -11.77
C SER A 32 -1.16 -0.28 -11.04
N MET A 33 -0.07 -0.11 -11.80
CA MET A 33 1.30 0.02 -11.25
C MET A 33 1.41 1.15 -10.21
N PRO A 34 0.88 2.37 -10.47
CA PRO A 34 0.93 3.47 -9.50
C PRO A 34 0.28 3.14 -8.16
N ARG A 35 -0.86 2.45 -8.19
CA ARG A 35 -1.61 2.08 -6.98
C ARG A 35 -0.87 1.03 -6.19
N LEU A 36 -0.34 0.02 -6.87
CA LEU A 36 0.46 -1.03 -6.25
C LEU A 36 1.68 -0.44 -5.56
N LYS A 37 2.43 0.46 -6.23
CA LYS A 37 3.61 1.11 -5.66
C LYS A 37 3.30 1.97 -4.43
N VAL A 38 2.21 2.73 -4.49
CA VAL A 38 1.74 3.51 -3.34
C VAL A 38 1.39 2.63 -2.14
N VAL A 39 0.71 1.49 -2.37
CA VAL A 39 0.39 0.52 -1.32
C VAL A 39 1.65 -0.13 -0.75
N GLU A 40 2.59 -0.55 -1.59
CA GLU A 40 3.88 -1.13 -1.17
C GLU A 40 4.66 -0.16 -0.29
N ALA A 41 4.72 1.12 -0.68
CA ALA A 41 5.40 2.16 0.08
C ALA A 41 4.67 2.50 1.39
N LEU A 42 3.34 2.57 1.39
CA LEU A 42 2.55 2.77 2.61
C LEU A 42 2.75 1.63 3.62
N TYR A 43 2.82 0.39 3.13
CA TYR A 43 3.04 -0.79 3.98
C TYR A 43 4.47 -0.78 4.55
N SER A 44 5.46 -0.48 3.71
CA SER A 44 6.87 -0.41 4.13
C SER A 44 7.11 0.71 5.15
N ALA A 45 6.35 1.80 5.10
CA ALA A 45 6.45 2.86 6.09
C ALA A 45 6.03 2.41 7.50
N ASN A 46 5.17 1.39 7.62
CA ASN A 46 4.71 0.75 8.88
C ASN A 46 4.54 1.72 10.07
N ASP A 47 3.96 2.90 9.82
CA ASP A 47 3.88 4.00 10.78
C ASP A 47 2.46 4.12 11.33
N GLU A 48 2.31 3.94 12.64
CA GLU A 48 1.02 4.05 13.32
C GLU A 48 0.39 5.45 13.20
N GLN A 49 1.21 6.49 13.03
CA GLN A 49 0.78 7.87 12.80
C GLN A 49 0.49 8.16 11.32
N GLY A 50 0.68 7.20 10.42
CA GLY A 50 0.59 7.34 8.97
C GLY A 50 1.78 8.08 8.37
N ILE A 51 1.82 8.25 7.05
CA ILE A 51 2.89 8.92 6.29
C ILE A 51 2.32 10.08 5.49
N SER A 52 3.07 11.19 5.34
CA SER A 52 2.61 12.31 4.52
C SER A 52 2.78 12.02 3.02
N ALA A 53 1.95 12.63 2.18
CA ALA A 53 2.09 12.48 0.72
C ALA A 53 3.48 12.87 0.18
N ARG A 54 4.15 13.85 0.83
CA ARG A 54 5.52 14.27 0.47
C ARG A 54 6.55 13.21 0.83
N GLU A 55 6.41 12.63 2.01
CA GLU A 55 7.28 11.58 2.52
C GLU A 55 7.15 10.32 1.64
N LEU A 56 5.92 9.91 1.35
CA LEU A 56 5.64 8.79 0.46
C LEU A 56 6.19 9.01 -0.96
N HIS A 57 6.03 10.22 -1.49
CA HIS A 57 6.61 10.59 -2.78
C HIS A 57 8.14 10.52 -2.76
N ARG A 58 8.79 10.93 -1.66
CA ARG A 58 10.25 10.82 -1.53
C ARG A 58 10.69 9.36 -1.58
N GLN A 59 10.05 8.48 -0.79
CA GLN A 59 10.34 7.05 -0.81
C GLN A 59 10.17 6.41 -2.18
N LEU A 60 9.08 6.75 -2.89
CA LEU A 60 8.84 6.29 -4.25
C LEU A 60 9.91 6.80 -5.23
N SER A 61 10.31 8.06 -5.10
CA SER A 61 11.37 8.65 -5.92
C SER A 61 12.73 8.00 -5.66
N GLU A 62 13.06 7.73 -4.39
CA GLU A 62 14.29 7.03 -3.98
C GLU A 62 14.32 5.58 -4.48
N ALA A 63 13.16 4.94 -4.59
CA ALA A 63 13.00 3.63 -5.22
C ALA A 63 13.06 3.66 -6.76
N GLY A 64 13.23 4.83 -7.38
CA GLY A 64 13.30 5.01 -8.84
C GLY A 64 11.95 4.95 -9.56
N GLU A 65 10.83 5.11 -8.84
CA GLU A 65 9.50 5.07 -9.42
C GLU A 65 9.12 6.44 -10.04
N PRO A 66 8.66 6.50 -11.32
CA PRO A 66 8.37 7.74 -12.02
C PRO A 66 7.01 8.37 -11.62
N LEU A 67 6.71 8.43 -10.33
CA LEU A 67 5.44 9.00 -9.82
C LEU A 67 5.63 10.43 -9.33
N SER A 68 4.89 11.37 -9.92
CA SER A 68 4.86 12.75 -9.43
C SER A 68 4.11 12.88 -8.10
N LEU A 69 4.43 13.90 -7.31
CA LEU A 69 3.71 14.22 -6.07
C LEU A 69 2.20 14.45 -6.30
N VAL A 70 1.82 14.99 -7.46
CA VAL A 70 0.41 15.17 -7.82
C VAL A 70 -0.26 13.81 -7.98
N SER A 71 0.37 12.89 -8.71
CA SER A 71 -0.10 11.51 -8.90
C SER A 71 -0.24 10.77 -7.57
N VAL A 72 0.76 10.89 -6.68
CA VAL A 72 0.71 10.28 -5.34
C VAL A 72 -0.50 10.79 -4.55
N ARG A 73 -0.75 12.10 -4.51
CA ARG A 73 -1.92 12.68 -3.82
C ARG A 73 -3.24 12.22 -4.43
N GLN A 74 -3.33 12.12 -5.75
CA GLN A 74 -4.53 11.63 -6.42
C GLN A 74 -4.80 10.16 -6.09
N VAL A 75 -3.75 9.33 -6.08
CA VAL A 75 -3.87 7.92 -5.71
C VAL A 75 -4.29 7.77 -4.24
N LEU A 76 -3.66 8.52 -3.33
CA LEU A 76 -4.03 8.51 -1.90
C LEU A 76 -5.48 8.91 -1.68
N ARG A 77 -5.95 9.99 -2.32
CA ARG A 77 -7.36 10.40 -2.26
C ARG A 77 -8.30 9.30 -2.77
N ARG A 78 -7.97 8.69 -3.91
CA ARG A 78 -8.79 7.60 -4.47
C ARG A 78 -8.82 6.37 -3.55
N MET A 79 -7.70 6.04 -2.92
CA MET A 79 -7.65 4.93 -1.97
C MET A 79 -8.42 5.23 -0.69
N GLU A 80 -8.38 6.46 -0.21
CA GLU A 80 -9.19 6.94 0.91
C GLU A 80 -10.69 6.85 0.60
N GLU A 81 -11.12 7.33 -0.56
CA GLU A 81 -12.53 7.23 -1.02
C GLU A 81 -13.04 5.78 -1.09
N ASN A 82 -12.13 4.81 -1.29
CA ASN A 82 -12.44 3.38 -1.37
C ASN A 82 -12.18 2.64 -0.05
N GLY A 83 -11.76 3.35 1.01
CA GLY A 83 -11.51 2.76 2.32
C GLY A 83 -10.23 1.92 2.45
N LEU A 84 -9.37 1.88 1.44
CA LEU A 84 -8.08 1.17 1.49
C LEU A 84 -7.05 1.91 2.36
N VAL A 85 -7.17 3.24 2.40
CA VAL A 85 -6.27 4.13 3.14
C VAL A 85 -7.10 5.02 4.05
N GLN A 86 -6.60 5.33 5.24
CA GLN A 86 -7.24 6.24 6.17
C GLN A 86 -6.35 7.46 6.42
N ALA A 87 -6.96 8.64 6.38
CA ALA A 87 -6.31 9.86 6.84
C ALA A 87 -6.27 9.87 8.39
N THR A 88 -5.08 9.93 8.97
CA THR A 88 -4.87 9.90 10.44
C THR A 88 -4.88 11.30 11.07
N GLY A 89 -4.84 12.35 10.25
CA GLY A 89 -4.69 13.75 10.67
C GLY A 89 -3.37 14.36 10.19
N ARG A 90 -3.25 15.70 10.25
CA ARG A 90 -2.06 16.44 9.75
C ARG A 90 -1.66 16.09 8.30
N SER A 91 -2.63 15.75 7.46
CA SER A 91 -2.40 15.31 6.07
C SER A 91 -1.51 14.06 5.94
N ARG A 92 -1.63 13.14 6.91
CA ARG A 92 -0.98 11.82 6.90
C ARG A 92 -1.97 10.72 6.57
N TYR A 93 -1.47 9.66 5.98
CA TYR A 93 -2.23 8.54 5.43
C TYR A 93 -1.64 7.23 5.95
N ARG A 94 -2.49 6.27 6.32
CA ARG A 94 -2.08 4.91 6.67
C ARG A 94 -2.88 3.89 5.88
N LEU A 95 -2.37 2.67 5.73
CA LEU A 95 -3.17 1.56 5.23
C LEU A 95 -4.22 1.17 6.27
N SER A 96 -5.44 0.94 5.78
CA SER A 96 -6.55 0.38 6.56
C SER A 96 -7.01 -0.96 5.98
N ALA A 97 -6.12 -1.64 5.25
CA ALA A 97 -6.41 -2.92 4.65
C ALA A 97 -6.85 -3.94 5.72
N PRO A 98 -7.86 -4.78 5.42
CA PRO A 98 -8.27 -5.85 6.33
C PRO A 98 -7.12 -6.85 6.52
N ASP A 99 -6.97 -7.32 7.76
CA ASP A 99 -6.06 -8.41 8.16
C ASP A 99 -6.41 -9.72 7.44
#